data_AF-A0A1M6B8K9-F1
#
_entry.id   AF-A0A1M6B8K9-F1
#
_cell.length_a   1.000
_cell.length_b   1.000
_cell.length_c   1.000
_cell.angle_alpha   90.00
_cell.angle_beta   90.00
_cell.angle_gamma   90.00
#
_symmetry.space_group_name_H-M   'P 1'
#
loop_
_entity.id
_entity.type
_entity.pdbx_description
1 polymer ?
#
loop_
_entity_poly.entity_id
_entity_poly.type
_entity_poly.pdbx_seq_one_letter_code
_entity_poly.pdbx_strand_id
1 'polypeptide(L)'
;MSLKKYVLAFLLFSLTQAFYAQSSKEILVLSAVVKDKVIPGAQVIFQKNGEKSIPLYSDQRGKVQIPAEYQDEADLTIIIKKDGYSTLVSKCPCGGLTYAISPVMEELDGMRIVLSWGSAPEDLDSHLSYQGGYVCYYQKDASQANLDVDDTDSYGPETITITKKIHGKKYVYAVHNYSNKESNNNANLSKISNAKVYVYIGNTLIRTYVPQFGKTGTVWIPFIIDENGNLVDVGDFKNATSWEGVRSILRDYRYDAANHVVDAASIQESINLNKDGERSYHAGNLEQSVAYYQDAIEENPRNGQAYSNLGLSFQKLGREAEALWANRKAIDLAEGAKANIVRASSYYNIARIYEQKGQWNDALNNFKLAKQHNQNPAYDKGITRMSAKVRS
;
A
#
# COMPACT_ATOMS: atom_id res chain seq x y z
N MET A 1 21.16 -38.68 64.67
CA MET A 1 20.29 -37.60 64.16
C MET A 1 21.18 -36.49 63.59
N SER A 2 21.47 -36.53 62.29
CA SER A 2 22.16 -35.44 61.58
C SER A 2 21.76 -35.51 60.11
N LEU A 3 20.96 -34.54 59.69
CA LEU A 3 20.32 -34.46 58.38
C LEU A 3 21.22 -33.63 57.46
N LYS A 4 21.96 -34.25 56.54
CA LYS A 4 22.68 -33.51 55.48
C LYS A 4 21.73 -33.24 54.31
N LYS A 5 21.24 -32.00 54.23
CA LYS A 5 20.60 -31.43 53.03
C LYS A 5 21.69 -31.13 52.01
N TYR A 6 21.66 -31.78 50.84
CA TYR A 6 22.35 -31.29 49.65
C TYR A 6 21.30 -30.64 48.74
N VAL A 7 21.45 -29.33 48.56
CA VAL A 7 20.63 -28.49 47.67
C VAL A 7 21.04 -28.78 46.23
N LEU A 8 20.07 -29.23 45.43
CA LEU A 8 20.20 -29.38 43.98
C LEU A 8 20.12 -27.98 43.36
N ALA A 9 21.23 -27.45 42.85
CA ALA A 9 21.23 -26.18 42.11
C ALA A 9 20.74 -26.43 40.68
N PHE A 10 19.47 -26.12 40.42
CA PHE A 10 18.95 -26.01 39.05
C PHE A 10 19.48 -24.71 38.44
N LEU A 11 20.46 -24.83 37.54
CA LEU A 11 20.85 -23.75 36.63
C LEU A 11 19.74 -23.58 35.58
N LEU A 12 18.81 -22.68 35.87
CA LEU A 12 17.93 -22.10 34.86
C LEU A 12 18.79 -21.23 33.93
N PHE A 13 19.17 -21.78 32.77
CA PHE A 13 19.57 -20.96 31.64
C PHE A 13 18.33 -20.24 31.11
N SER A 14 18.05 -19.06 31.66
CA SER A 14 17.19 -18.09 30.99
C SER A 14 17.93 -17.65 29.73
N LEU A 15 17.52 -18.15 28.56
CA LEU A 15 17.79 -17.45 27.30
C LEU A 15 17.04 -16.13 27.39
N THR A 16 17.71 -15.09 27.86
CA THR A 16 17.26 -13.72 27.66
C THR A 16 17.33 -13.46 26.16
N GLN A 17 16.19 -13.47 25.49
CA GLN A 17 16.09 -12.85 24.18
C GLN A 17 16.52 -11.39 24.37
N ALA A 18 17.62 -11.01 23.74
CA ALA A 18 18.07 -9.63 23.75
C ALA A 18 17.04 -8.81 22.97
N PHE A 19 16.24 -8.01 23.68
CA PHE A 19 15.44 -6.95 23.07
C PHE A 19 16.39 -6.02 22.33
N TYR A 20 16.37 -6.04 21.00
CA TYR A 20 17.13 -5.10 20.21
C TYR A 20 16.36 -3.78 20.16
N ALA A 21 16.61 -2.88 21.11
CA ALA A 21 16.25 -1.48 20.91
C ALA A 21 16.91 -1.01 19.60
N GLN A 22 16.12 -0.71 18.58
CA GLN A 22 16.68 -0.30 17.30
C GLN A 22 17.32 1.08 17.47
N SER A 23 18.63 1.16 17.24
CA SER A 23 19.37 2.41 17.29
C SER A 23 18.74 3.42 16.32
N SER A 24 18.60 4.67 16.74
CA SER A 24 18.16 5.76 15.85
C SER A 24 19.10 5.98 14.66
N LYS A 25 20.26 5.31 14.63
CA LYS A 25 21.26 5.37 13.57
C LYS A 25 21.24 4.15 12.65
N GLU A 26 20.30 3.23 12.85
CA GLU A 26 20.20 1.98 12.10
C GLU A 26 18.83 1.83 11.44
N ILE A 27 18.84 1.26 10.23
CA ILE A 27 17.67 0.74 9.54
C ILE A 27 17.70 -0.79 9.65
N LEU A 28 16.57 -1.38 10.01
CA LEU A 28 16.32 -2.81 9.98
C LEU A 28 15.38 -3.13 8.82
N VAL A 29 15.80 -4.01 7.92
CA VAL A 29 15.00 -4.45 6.78
C VAL A 29 14.42 -5.83 7.04
N LEU A 30 13.11 -5.92 7.14
CA LEU A 30 12.37 -7.16 7.40
C LEU A 30 11.49 -7.56 6.21
N SER A 31 11.01 -8.81 6.24
CA SER A 31 9.93 -9.28 5.39
C SER A 31 8.60 -8.72 5.89
N ALA A 32 7.79 -8.19 4.98
CA ALA A 32 6.41 -7.83 5.31
C ALA A 32 5.46 -9.03 5.48
N VAL A 33 5.87 -10.25 5.16
CA VAL A 33 4.95 -11.43 5.18
C VAL A 33 5.44 -12.59 6.04
N VAL A 34 6.60 -12.46 6.66
CA VAL A 34 7.13 -13.46 7.59
C VAL A 34 7.67 -12.73 8.81
N LYS A 35 7.05 -12.95 9.97
CA LYS A 35 7.42 -12.32 11.24
C LYS A 35 8.92 -12.50 11.53
N ASP A 36 9.58 -11.43 11.94
CA ASP A 36 11.00 -11.33 12.32
C ASP A 36 12.01 -11.75 11.24
N LYS A 37 11.57 -12.05 10.01
CA LYS A 37 12.46 -12.49 8.95
C LYS A 37 13.23 -11.31 8.37
N VAL A 38 14.49 -11.20 8.78
CA VAL A 38 15.44 -10.22 8.22
C VAL A 38 15.70 -10.47 6.73
N ILE A 39 15.92 -9.39 5.98
CA ILE A 39 16.27 -9.46 4.55
C ILE A 39 17.73 -9.01 4.36
N PRO A 40 18.69 -9.93 4.23
CA PRO A 40 20.08 -9.59 3.94
C PRO A 40 20.30 -9.22 2.46
N GLY A 41 21.27 -8.35 2.22
CA GLY A 41 21.64 -7.88 0.88
C GLY A 41 20.52 -7.13 0.16
N ALA A 42 19.61 -6.48 0.90
CA ALA A 42 18.71 -5.47 0.36
C ALA A 42 19.51 -4.18 0.15
N GLN A 43 19.38 -3.58 -1.02
CA GLN A 43 20.02 -2.31 -1.33
C GLN A 43 19.20 -1.17 -0.70
N VAL A 44 19.83 -0.37 0.15
CA VAL A 44 19.24 0.82 0.77
C VAL A 44 19.94 2.03 0.19
N ILE A 45 19.20 2.88 -0.51
CA ILE A 45 19.69 4.07 -1.17
C ILE A 45 19.17 5.27 -0.40
N PHE A 46 20.10 6.12 0.04
CA PHE A 46 19.80 7.42 0.63
C PHE A 46 19.83 8.48 -0.46
N GLN A 47 18.74 9.22 -0.61
CA GLN A 47 18.60 10.25 -1.64
C GLN A 47 18.22 11.59 -1.03
N LYS A 48 19.02 12.61 -1.37
CA LYS A 48 18.82 14.01 -1.04
C LYS A 48 18.87 14.85 -2.33
N ASN A 49 18.06 15.89 -2.40
CA ASN A 49 17.98 16.73 -3.59
C ASN A 49 19.33 17.34 -3.95
N GLY A 50 19.80 17.09 -5.18
CA GLY A 50 21.07 17.62 -5.69
C GLY A 50 22.34 16.90 -5.23
N GLU A 51 22.22 15.85 -4.41
CA GLU A 51 23.36 15.08 -3.92
C GLU A 51 23.47 13.70 -4.59
N LYS A 52 24.68 13.13 -4.59
CA LYS A 52 24.90 11.75 -5.06
C LYS A 52 24.25 10.77 -4.10
N SER A 53 23.48 9.84 -4.64
CA SER A 53 22.89 8.76 -3.86
C SER A 53 23.96 7.76 -3.42
N ILE A 54 23.89 7.31 -2.17
CA ILE A 54 24.81 6.29 -1.63
C ILE A 54 24.05 4.97 -1.48
N PRO A 55 24.39 3.92 -2.26
CA PRO A 55 23.84 2.58 -2.06
C PRO A 55 24.59 1.85 -0.96
N LEU A 56 23.88 1.43 0.08
CA LEU A 56 24.34 0.51 1.11
C LEU A 56 23.56 -0.81 1.01
N TYR A 57 24.06 -1.85 1.68
CA TYR A 57 23.43 -3.17 1.67
C TYR A 57 23.23 -3.68 3.08
N SER A 58 22.06 -4.27 3.34
CA SER A 58 21.76 -4.88 4.64
C SER A 58 22.68 -6.06 4.93
N ASP A 59 23.17 -6.14 6.16
CA ASP A 59 24.02 -7.25 6.63
C ASP A 59 23.21 -8.55 6.84
N GLN A 60 23.86 -9.60 7.36
CA GLN A 60 23.20 -10.88 7.65
C GLN A 60 22.10 -10.79 8.72
N ARG A 61 22.03 -9.67 9.45
CA ARG A 61 21.00 -9.36 10.44
C ARG A 61 19.95 -8.40 9.88
N GLY A 62 19.97 -8.12 8.57
CA GLY A 62 19.04 -7.20 7.91
C GLY A 62 19.32 -5.72 8.22
N LYS A 63 20.48 -5.38 8.82
CA LYS A 63 20.76 -4.03 9.29
C LYS A 63 21.59 -3.21 8.32
N VAL A 64 21.31 -1.91 8.25
CA VAL A 64 22.10 -0.89 7.55
C VAL A 64 22.37 0.28 8.50
N GLN A 65 23.63 0.68 8.62
CA GLN A 65 23.99 1.90 9.35
C GLN A 65 23.65 3.12 8.50
N ILE A 66 22.95 4.09 9.09
CA ILE A 66 22.67 5.37 8.43
C ILE A 66 23.97 6.20 8.45
N PRO A 67 24.51 6.61 7.28
CA PRO A 67 25.68 7.48 7.23
C PRO A 67 25.47 8.77 8.02
N ALA A 68 26.52 9.30 8.63
CA ALA A 68 26.43 10.43 9.55
C ALA A 68 25.85 11.69 8.87
N GLU A 69 26.14 11.86 7.58
CA GLU A 69 25.64 12.94 6.71
C GLU A 69 24.13 12.86 6.41
N TYR A 70 23.48 11.73 6.71
CA TYR A 70 22.06 11.49 6.48
C TYR A 70 21.26 11.30 7.78
N GLN A 71 21.89 11.46 8.94
CA GLN A 71 21.20 11.37 10.23
C GLN A 71 20.36 12.64 10.45
N ASP A 72 19.14 12.47 10.99
CA ASP A 72 18.24 13.54 11.44
C ASP A 72 17.75 14.55 10.37
N GLU A 73 17.88 14.22 9.08
CA GLU A 73 17.41 15.09 7.99
C GLU A 73 15.94 14.83 7.59
N ALA A 74 15.11 15.88 7.63
CA ALA A 74 13.68 15.80 7.33
C ALA A 74 13.38 15.58 5.83
N ASP A 75 14.28 15.99 4.93
CA ASP A 75 14.08 15.93 3.48
C ASP A 75 14.72 14.69 2.82
N LEU A 76 15.21 13.76 3.63
CA LEU A 76 15.83 12.53 3.16
C LEU A 76 14.77 11.53 2.69
N THR A 77 14.97 10.99 1.48
CA THR A 77 14.19 9.86 0.98
C THR A 77 15.05 8.61 0.98
N ILE A 78 14.51 7.52 1.52
CA ILE A 78 15.13 6.21 1.38
C ILE A 78 14.41 5.39 0.32
N ILE A 79 15.20 4.63 -0.44
CA ILE A 79 14.71 3.66 -1.42
C ILE A 79 15.32 2.30 -1.08
N ILE A 80 14.47 1.31 -0.81
CA ILE A 80 14.89 -0.06 -0.50
C ILE A 80 14.53 -0.98 -1.66
N LYS A 81 15.52 -1.69 -2.19
CA LYS A 81 15.38 -2.61 -3.33
C LYS A 81 15.92 -3.99 -2.99
N LYS A 82 15.20 -5.02 -3.44
CA LYS A 82 15.64 -6.42 -3.40
C LYS A 82 14.93 -7.19 -4.50
N ASP A 83 15.66 -8.04 -5.22
CA ASP A 83 15.07 -8.91 -6.24
C ASP A 83 13.97 -9.79 -5.63
N GLY A 84 12.81 -9.83 -6.30
CA GLY A 84 11.62 -10.54 -5.81
C GLY A 84 10.76 -9.72 -4.83
N TYR A 85 11.12 -8.48 -4.55
CA TYR A 85 10.37 -7.57 -3.66
C TYR A 85 9.98 -6.28 -4.38
N SER A 86 8.84 -5.72 -3.98
CA SER A 86 8.40 -4.39 -4.37
C SER A 86 9.38 -3.35 -3.83
N THR A 87 9.72 -2.35 -4.66
CA THR A 87 10.57 -1.24 -4.21
C THR A 87 9.82 -0.42 -3.16
N LEU A 88 10.43 -0.23 -2.00
CA LEU A 88 9.91 0.64 -0.95
C LEU A 88 10.56 2.02 -1.10
N VAL A 89 9.74 3.06 -1.13
CA VAL A 89 10.18 4.46 -1.09
C VAL A 89 9.55 5.12 0.13
N SER A 90 10.35 5.78 0.96
CA SER A 90 9.83 6.44 2.16
C SER A 90 10.62 7.68 2.51
N LYS A 91 9.91 8.77 2.85
CA LYS A 91 10.52 9.97 3.42
C LYS A 91 10.85 9.73 4.90
N CYS A 92 11.98 10.27 5.35
CA CYS A 92 12.40 10.22 6.74
C CYS A 92 11.50 11.09 7.65
N PRO A 93 11.49 10.89 8.99
CA PRO A 93 12.49 10.19 9.80
C PRO A 93 12.57 8.70 9.47
N CYS A 94 13.81 8.19 9.44
CA CYS A 94 14.14 6.80 9.09
C CYS A 94 14.97 6.08 10.16
N GLY A 95 15.57 6.84 11.07
CA GLY A 95 16.29 6.30 12.21
C GLY A 95 15.37 5.59 13.19
N GLY A 96 15.75 4.39 13.62
CA GLY A 96 15.00 3.64 14.63
C GLY A 96 13.63 3.17 14.16
N LEU A 97 13.45 2.95 12.85
CA LEU A 97 12.24 2.36 12.26
C LEU A 97 12.56 1.04 11.58
N THR A 98 11.65 0.08 11.70
CA THR A 98 11.67 -1.15 10.90
C THR A 98 11.04 -0.89 9.54
N TYR A 99 11.75 -1.24 8.49
CA TYR A 99 11.25 -1.17 7.12
C TYR A 99 10.98 -2.56 6.57
N ALA A 100 9.70 -2.92 6.53
CA ALA A 100 9.28 -4.20 6.01
C ALA A 100 8.99 -4.12 4.51
N ILE A 101 9.74 -4.87 3.71
CA ILE A 101 9.56 -4.91 2.26
C ILE A 101 8.63 -6.06 1.84
N SER A 102 7.72 -5.75 0.94
CA SER A 102 6.72 -6.65 0.39
C SER A 102 7.32 -7.51 -0.72
N PRO A 103 7.24 -8.86 -0.68
CA PRO A 103 7.44 -9.66 -1.88
C PRO A 103 6.51 -9.22 -3.00
N VAL A 104 6.94 -9.38 -4.26
CA VAL A 104 6.07 -9.11 -5.42
C VAL A 104 4.80 -9.95 -5.32
N MET A 105 3.65 -9.31 -5.52
CA MET A 105 2.35 -9.99 -5.56
C MET A 105 2.02 -10.41 -6.99
N GLU A 106 1.60 -11.65 -7.18
CA GLU A 106 1.21 -12.18 -8.50
C GLU A 106 -0.28 -12.03 -8.75
N GLU A 107 -1.09 -11.84 -7.69
CA GLU A 107 -2.53 -11.71 -7.78
C GLU A 107 -2.93 -10.36 -8.37
N LEU A 108 -3.64 -10.40 -9.50
CA LEU A 108 -4.17 -9.22 -10.21
C LEU A 108 -5.02 -8.30 -9.33
N ASP A 109 -5.79 -8.88 -8.42
CA ASP A 109 -6.69 -8.20 -7.50
C ASP A 109 -6.18 -8.16 -6.06
N GLY A 110 -4.92 -8.54 -5.86
CA GLY A 110 -4.25 -8.49 -4.57
C GLY A 110 -4.01 -7.05 -4.11
N MET A 111 -3.86 -6.90 -2.79
CA MET A 111 -3.33 -5.68 -2.17
C MET A 111 -2.63 -6.07 -0.87
N ARG A 112 -1.49 -5.45 -0.58
CA ARG A 112 -0.81 -5.60 0.70
C ARG A 112 -0.72 -4.26 1.41
N ILE A 113 -1.07 -4.26 2.69
CA ILE A 113 -1.06 -3.09 3.56
C ILE A 113 -0.06 -3.38 4.66
N VAL A 114 1.00 -2.57 4.74
CA VAL A 114 2.10 -2.74 5.71
C VAL A 114 2.10 -1.52 6.62
N LEU A 115 1.81 -1.72 7.90
CA LEU A 115 1.98 -0.76 8.97
C LEU A 115 3.37 -0.91 9.56
N SER A 116 4.08 0.21 9.71
CA SER A 116 5.33 0.31 10.47
C SER A 116 5.24 1.50 11.40
N TRP A 117 5.86 1.43 12.58
CA TRP A 117 5.92 2.52 13.55
C TRP A 117 7.25 2.53 14.29
N GLY A 118 7.45 3.51 15.16
CA GLY A 118 8.63 3.64 16.00
C GLY A 118 8.48 2.91 17.34
N SER A 119 9.26 3.35 18.33
CA SER A 119 9.27 2.71 19.64
C SER A 119 8.03 2.98 20.49
N ALA A 120 7.32 4.09 20.25
CA ALA A 120 6.24 4.57 21.09
C ALA A 120 5.09 5.14 20.24
N PRO A 121 3.82 4.77 20.46
CA PRO A 121 3.35 3.74 21.39
C PRO A 121 3.95 2.37 21.06
N GLU A 122 3.99 1.48 22.06
CA GLU A 122 4.61 0.16 21.93
C GLU A 122 3.84 -0.72 20.94
N ASP A 123 2.51 -0.57 20.92
CA ASP A 123 1.59 -1.49 20.27
C ASP A 123 0.55 -0.73 19.42
N LEU A 124 0.61 -0.94 18.11
CA LEU A 124 -0.31 -0.41 17.11
C LEU A 124 -0.89 -1.55 16.26
N ASP A 125 -2.19 -1.76 16.37
CA ASP A 125 -2.89 -2.82 15.64
C ASP A 125 -3.41 -2.36 14.26
N SER A 126 -3.26 -3.21 13.25
CA SER A 126 -3.93 -3.13 11.95
C SER A 126 -5.32 -3.76 12.02
N HIS A 127 -6.31 -2.99 11.55
CA HIS A 127 -7.69 -3.46 11.43
C HIS A 127 -8.17 -3.28 10.00
N LEU A 128 -8.80 -4.32 9.44
CA LEU A 128 -9.49 -4.26 8.16
C LEU A 128 -10.92 -4.76 8.31
N SER A 129 -11.88 -3.96 7.88
CA SER A 129 -13.30 -4.33 7.89
C SER A 129 -13.88 -4.27 6.48
N TYR A 130 -14.70 -5.26 6.13
CA TYR A 130 -15.55 -5.24 4.94
C TYR A 130 -16.86 -5.99 5.20
N GLN A 131 -17.84 -5.85 4.31
CA GLN A 131 -19.11 -6.57 4.50
C GLN A 131 -18.89 -8.08 4.42
N GLY A 132 -19.01 -8.75 5.57
CA GLY A 132 -18.85 -10.21 5.70
C GLY A 132 -17.45 -10.66 6.13
N GLY A 133 -16.56 -9.75 6.54
CA GLY A 133 -15.27 -10.13 7.12
C GLY A 133 -14.60 -9.04 7.94
N TYR A 134 -13.75 -9.46 8.87
CA TYR A 134 -12.96 -8.58 9.73
C TYR A 134 -11.61 -9.22 10.02
N VAL A 135 -10.54 -8.43 9.91
CA VAL A 135 -9.17 -8.85 10.18
C VAL A 135 -8.58 -7.92 11.24
N CYS A 136 -8.16 -8.50 12.36
CA CYS A 136 -7.23 -7.93 13.35
C CYS A 136 -6.51 -9.09 14.05
N TYR A 137 -5.60 -8.79 14.97
CA TYR A 137 -4.90 -9.77 15.80
C TYR A 137 -5.85 -10.86 16.35
N TYR A 138 -6.92 -10.41 17.01
CA TYR A 138 -7.85 -11.26 17.75
C TYR A 138 -8.88 -12.01 16.88
N GLN A 139 -9.26 -11.44 15.73
CA GLN A 139 -10.25 -12.03 14.82
C GLN A 139 -9.77 -11.93 13.37
N LYS A 140 -9.45 -13.09 12.79
CA LYS A 140 -9.02 -13.25 11.39
C LYS A 140 -10.14 -13.86 10.53
N ASP A 141 -11.38 -13.47 10.82
CA ASP A 141 -12.59 -13.98 10.15
C ASP A 141 -12.80 -13.26 8.83
N ALA A 142 -11.97 -13.60 7.85
CA ALA A 142 -12.00 -13.06 6.51
C ALA A 142 -11.66 -14.17 5.49
N SER A 143 -12.44 -14.23 4.42
CA SER A 143 -12.30 -15.27 3.39
C SER A 143 -11.21 -14.99 2.37
N GLN A 144 -10.83 -13.72 2.16
CA GLN A 144 -9.89 -13.27 1.13
C GLN A 144 -8.92 -12.20 1.65
N ALA A 145 -8.72 -12.13 2.96
CA ALA A 145 -7.75 -11.24 3.59
C ALA A 145 -7.14 -11.92 4.81
N ASN A 146 -5.82 -11.78 4.98
CA ASN A 146 -5.04 -12.40 6.04
C ASN A 146 -4.21 -11.35 6.78
N LEU A 147 -4.00 -11.54 8.08
CA LEU A 147 -2.95 -10.83 8.84
C LEU A 147 -1.68 -11.69 8.77
N ASP A 148 -0.78 -11.35 7.83
CA ASP A 148 0.41 -12.14 7.51
C ASP A 148 1.50 -11.99 8.57
N VAL A 149 1.68 -10.77 9.07
CA VAL A 149 2.57 -10.44 10.18
C VAL A 149 1.78 -9.62 11.17
N ASP A 150 1.98 -9.97 12.42
CA ASP A 150 1.21 -9.55 13.57
C ASP A 150 2.23 -9.33 14.68
N ASP A 151 2.47 -8.06 14.98
CA ASP A 151 3.48 -7.67 15.93
C ASP A 151 2.90 -6.82 17.04
N THR A 152 3.08 -7.29 18.27
CA THR A 152 2.48 -6.70 19.46
C THR A 152 3.51 -5.91 20.28
N ASP A 153 4.73 -5.78 19.77
CA ASP A 153 5.80 -5.00 20.38
C ASP A 153 6.30 -3.89 19.43
N SER A 154 7.10 -2.98 20.00
CA SER A 154 7.58 -1.78 19.32
C SER A 154 8.16 -2.08 17.93
N TYR A 155 8.09 -1.09 17.04
CA TYR A 155 8.70 -1.07 15.70
C TYR A 155 7.96 -1.85 14.59
N GLY A 156 7.00 -2.72 14.92
CA GLY A 156 6.26 -3.49 13.92
C GLY A 156 7.15 -4.36 13.02
N PRO A 157 6.66 -4.80 11.83
CA PRO A 157 5.47 -4.33 11.15
C PRO A 157 4.20 -5.12 11.51
N GLU A 158 3.04 -4.54 11.21
CA GLU A 158 1.83 -5.31 10.98
C GLU A 158 1.49 -5.34 9.50
N THR A 159 1.09 -6.50 8.97
CA THR A 159 0.80 -6.63 7.55
C THR A 159 -0.47 -7.40 7.27
N ILE A 160 -1.37 -6.75 6.51
CA ILE A 160 -2.58 -7.37 5.98
C ILE A 160 -2.43 -7.56 4.47
N THR A 161 -2.57 -8.79 3.97
CA THR A 161 -2.74 -9.07 2.54
C THR A 161 -4.20 -9.38 2.24
N ILE A 162 -4.81 -8.56 1.38
CA ILE A 162 -6.05 -8.90 0.66
C ILE A 162 -5.63 -9.70 -0.56
N THR A 163 -5.89 -11.01 -0.58
CA THR A 163 -5.49 -11.89 -1.69
C THR A 163 -6.33 -11.62 -2.94
N LYS A 164 -7.61 -11.31 -2.75
CA LYS A 164 -8.52 -10.93 -3.82
C LYS A 164 -9.62 -10.02 -3.30
N LYS A 165 -9.66 -8.79 -3.80
CA LYS A 165 -10.76 -7.86 -3.51
C LYS A 165 -12.09 -8.43 -4.01
N ILE A 166 -13.12 -8.36 -3.18
CA ILE A 166 -14.48 -8.74 -3.53
C ILE A 166 -15.15 -7.53 -4.17
N HIS A 167 -15.54 -7.66 -5.43
CA HIS A 167 -16.18 -6.59 -6.19
C HIS A 167 -17.49 -6.13 -5.53
N GLY A 168 -17.76 -4.82 -5.52
CA GLY A 168 -18.96 -4.25 -4.91
C GLY A 168 -18.90 -4.16 -3.38
N LYS A 169 -17.76 -4.46 -2.76
CA LYS A 169 -17.58 -4.38 -1.30
C LYS A 169 -16.65 -3.25 -0.94
N LYS A 170 -17.09 -2.43 0.02
CA LYS A 170 -16.25 -1.43 0.68
C LYS A 170 -15.36 -2.08 1.71
N TYR A 171 -14.10 -1.67 1.73
CA TYR A 171 -13.11 -2.00 2.75
C TYR A 171 -12.73 -0.75 3.53
N VAL A 172 -12.58 -0.86 4.84
CA VAL A 172 -12.13 0.23 5.71
C VAL A 172 -10.94 -0.29 6.48
N TYR A 173 -9.79 0.35 6.28
CA TYR A 173 -8.56 0.02 7.01
C TYR A 173 -8.34 1.06 8.12
N ALA A 174 -7.87 0.61 9.28
CA ALA A 174 -7.54 1.48 10.38
C ALA A 174 -6.31 0.98 11.16
N VAL A 175 -5.67 1.92 11.84
CA VAL A 175 -4.62 1.68 12.83
C VAL A 175 -5.18 2.02 14.20
N HIS A 176 -5.12 1.10 15.16
CA HIS A 176 -5.56 1.32 16.54
C HIS A 176 -4.34 1.43 17.46
N ASN A 177 -4.20 2.56 18.16
CA ASN A 177 -3.24 2.71 19.24
C ASN A 177 -3.73 1.97 20.48
N TYR A 178 -3.41 0.68 20.55
CA TYR A 178 -3.81 -0.19 21.63
C TYR A 178 -3.12 0.16 22.95
N SER A 179 -1.84 0.52 22.89
CA SER A 179 -1.07 1.00 24.06
C SER A 179 -1.72 2.17 24.78
N ASN A 180 -2.42 3.05 24.05
CA ASN A 180 -3.09 4.21 24.61
C ASN A 180 -4.61 4.18 24.39
N LYS A 181 -5.21 2.99 24.30
CA LYS A 181 -6.63 2.81 23.98
C LYS A 181 -7.59 3.54 24.92
N GLU A 182 -7.23 3.73 26.19
CA GLU A 182 -8.01 4.47 27.19
C GLU A 182 -7.79 6.00 27.14
N SER A 183 -6.80 6.47 26.39
CA SER A 183 -6.39 7.88 26.35
C SER A 183 -6.95 8.61 25.12
N ASN A 184 -8.28 8.67 25.04
CA ASN A 184 -9.05 9.15 23.87
C ASN A 184 -8.86 10.64 23.49
N ASN A 185 -8.17 11.44 24.31
CA ASN A 185 -7.90 12.86 24.06
C ASN A 185 -6.39 13.17 23.95
N ASN A 186 -5.57 12.16 23.62
CA ASN A 186 -4.16 12.37 23.31
C ASN A 186 -3.90 12.33 21.80
N ALA A 187 -2.76 12.85 21.39
CA ALA A 187 -2.29 12.86 20.01
C ALA A 187 -1.08 11.92 19.82
N ASN A 188 -0.92 10.89 20.65
CA ASN A 188 0.28 10.05 20.64
C ASN A 188 0.42 9.29 19.31
N LEU A 189 -0.71 8.79 18.78
CA LEU A 189 -0.74 8.13 17.48
C LEU A 189 -0.27 9.05 16.35
N SER A 190 -0.48 10.37 16.43
CA SER A 190 -0.11 11.30 15.36
C SER A 190 1.20 12.06 15.59
N LYS A 191 1.66 12.18 16.84
CA LYS A 191 2.84 12.98 17.19
C LYS A 191 4.11 12.18 17.40
N ILE A 192 4.01 10.98 17.97
CA ILE A 192 5.19 10.23 18.44
C ILE A 192 5.32 8.85 17.83
N SER A 193 4.24 8.30 17.27
CA SER A 193 4.23 6.95 16.67
C SER A 193 5.23 6.76 15.55
N ASN A 194 5.53 7.80 14.76
CA ASN A 194 6.19 7.68 13.47
C ASN A 194 5.50 6.65 12.55
N ALA A 195 4.19 6.42 12.74
CA ALA A 195 3.46 5.40 12.00
C ALA A 195 3.40 5.73 10.50
N LYS A 196 3.61 4.72 9.68
CA LYS A 196 3.53 4.77 8.22
C LYS A 196 2.75 3.56 7.72
N VAL A 197 1.78 3.80 6.84
CA VAL A 197 1.02 2.74 6.18
C VAL A 197 1.38 2.73 4.70
N TYR A 198 2.01 1.65 4.26
CA TYR A 198 2.41 1.41 2.88
C TYR A 198 1.39 0.50 2.20
N VAL A 199 0.87 0.91 1.04
CA VAL A 199 -0.08 0.12 0.27
C VAL A 199 0.55 -0.32 -1.05
N TYR A 200 0.61 -1.62 -1.27
CA TYR A 200 1.20 -2.25 -2.45
C TYR A 200 0.14 -2.93 -3.32
N ILE A 201 0.32 -2.85 -4.63
CA ILE A 201 -0.40 -3.63 -5.64
C ILE A 201 0.65 -4.17 -6.62
N GLY A 202 0.60 -5.47 -6.92
CA GLY A 202 1.60 -6.11 -7.79
C GLY A 202 3.02 -5.97 -7.23
N ASN A 203 3.89 -5.27 -7.96
CA ASN A 203 5.26 -4.97 -7.56
C ASN A 203 5.47 -3.50 -7.14
N THR A 204 4.41 -2.71 -7.08
CA THR A 204 4.48 -1.25 -6.91
C THR A 204 3.90 -0.80 -5.57
N LEU A 205 4.63 0.08 -4.88
CA LEU A 205 4.11 0.89 -3.78
C LEU A 205 3.23 1.98 -4.36
N ILE A 206 1.91 1.88 -4.18
CA ILE A 206 0.95 2.81 -4.78
C ILE A 206 0.63 4.01 -3.88
N ARG A 207 0.77 3.87 -2.56
CA ARG A 207 0.51 4.95 -1.60
C ARG A 207 1.26 4.74 -0.31
N THR A 208 1.71 5.84 0.30
CA THR A 208 2.21 5.88 1.67
C THR A 208 1.37 6.88 2.44
N TYR A 209 0.79 6.47 3.57
CA TYR A 209 0.04 7.33 4.46
C TYR A 209 0.82 7.60 5.73
N VAL A 210 0.72 8.83 6.22
CA VAL A 210 1.23 9.25 7.53
C VAL A 210 0.09 9.90 8.33
N PRO A 211 -0.01 9.66 9.64
CA PRO A 211 -0.97 10.34 10.50
C PRO A 211 -0.80 11.86 10.41
N GLN A 212 -1.91 12.60 10.34
CA GLN A 212 -1.85 14.06 10.36
C GLN A 212 -1.37 14.55 11.73
N PHE A 213 -0.25 15.26 11.77
CA PHE A 213 0.40 15.69 13.00
C PHE A 213 -0.56 16.45 13.93
N GLY A 214 -0.59 16.04 15.20
CA GLY A 214 -1.35 16.73 16.24
C GLY A 214 -2.84 16.39 16.32
N LYS A 215 -3.38 15.55 15.42
CA LYS A 215 -4.74 15.03 15.55
C LYS A 215 -4.85 14.09 16.74
N THR A 216 -5.94 14.23 17.49
CA THR A 216 -6.25 13.36 18.63
C THR A 216 -7.13 12.20 18.20
N GLY A 217 -6.96 11.05 18.86
CA GLY A 217 -7.75 9.85 18.62
C GLY A 217 -6.93 8.58 18.80
N THR A 218 -7.59 7.50 19.21
CA THR A 218 -6.95 6.19 19.34
C THR A 218 -7.03 5.36 18.06
N VAL A 219 -7.94 5.69 17.14
CA VAL A 219 -8.12 4.97 15.86
C VAL A 219 -7.88 5.94 14.71
N TRP A 220 -6.95 5.62 13.82
CA TRP A 220 -6.68 6.36 12.59
C TRP A 220 -7.13 5.58 11.37
N ILE A 221 -7.95 6.19 10.51
CA ILE A 221 -8.48 5.61 9.28
C ILE A 221 -7.81 6.34 8.11
N PRO A 222 -6.66 5.84 7.60
CA PRO A 222 -5.93 6.51 6.52
C PRO A 222 -6.71 6.51 5.21
N PHE A 223 -7.39 5.41 4.89
CA PHE A 223 -8.07 5.23 3.61
C PHE A 223 -9.23 4.24 3.71
N ILE A 224 -10.08 4.26 2.68
CA ILE A 224 -11.02 3.18 2.37
C ILE A 224 -10.76 2.65 0.97
N ILE A 225 -11.27 1.45 0.70
CA ILE A 225 -11.50 0.98 -0.67
C ILE A 225 -13.01 1.05 -0.88
N ASP A 226 -13.48 1.86 -1.82
CA ASP A 226 -14.92 1.95 -2.11
C ASP A 226 -15.46 0.67 -2.79
N GLU A 227 -16.77 0.64 -3.03
CA GLU A 227 -17.45 -0.49 -3.67
C GLU A 227 -16.96 -0.76 -5.11
N ASN A 228 -16.36 0.23 -5.76
CA ASN A 228 -15.78 0.13 -7.10
C ASN A 228 -14.32 -0.37 -7.06
N GLY A 229 -13.77 -0.62 -5.88
CA GLY A 229 -12.40 -1.11 -5.68
C GLY A 229 -11.35 0.00 -5.67
N ASN A 230 -11.78 1.25 -5.53
CA ASN A 230 -10.91 2.42 -5.56
C ASN A 230 -10.34 2.74 -4.20
N LEU A 231 -9.04 3.01 -4.13
CA LEU A 231 -8.41 3.60 -2.94
C LEU A 231 -8.86 5.06 -2.78
N VAL A 232 -9.48 5.40 -1.65
CA VAL A 232 -9.93 6.75 -1.31
C VAL A 232 -9.21 7.21 -0.05
N ASP A 233 -8.54 8.35 -0.14
CA ASP A 233 -7.81 8.95 0.97
C ASP A 233 -8.79 9.57 1.97
N VAL A 234 -8.60 9.28 3.25
CA VAL A 234 -9.52 9.68 4.32
C VAL A 234 -8.79 10.48 5.39
N GLY A 235 -7.89 9.85 6.14
CA GLY A 235 -7.13 10.49 7.21
C GLY A 235 -7.93 10.81 8.48
N ASP A 236 -9.04 10.11 8.72
CA ASP A 236 -9.94 10.36 9.85
C ASP A 236 -9.37 9.83 11.17
N PHE A 237 -9.73 10.47 12.28
CA PHE A 237 -9.47 9.97 13.63
C PHE A 237 -10.77 9.71 14.38
N LYS A 238 -10.81 8.58 15.09
CA LYS A 238 -11.91 8.13 15.95
C LYS A 238 -11.33 7.63 17.27
N ASN A 239 -12.20 7.16 18.17
CA ASN A 239 -11.82 6.64 19.46
C ASN A 239 -12.47 5.29 19.72
N ALA A 240 -11.65 4.32 20.09
CA ALA A 240 -12.09 3.04 20.63
C ALA A 240 -11.10 2.55 21.71
N THR A 241 -11.64 1.85 22.69
CA THR A 241 -10.89 1.24 23.80
C THR A 241 -10.69 -0.26 23.60
N SER A 242 -11.36 -0.87 22.61
CA SER A 242 -11.27 -2.31 22.31
C SER A 242 -11.39 -2.58 20.81
N TRP A 243 -10.98 -3.79 20.38
CA TRP A 243 -11.07 -4.22 18.98
C TRP A 243 -12.54 -4.29 18.51
N GLU A 244 -13.50 -4.65 19.38
CA GLU A 244 -14.93 -4.62 19.04
C GLU A 244 -15.42 -3.19 18.80
N GLY A 245 -14.92 -2.23 19.58
CA GLY A 245 -15.17 -0.81 19.37
C GLY A 245 -14.66 -0.34 18.01
N VAL A 246 -13.43 -0.72 17.64
CA VAL A 246 -12.87 -0.45 16.30
C VAL A 246 -13.76 -1.09 15.24
N ARG A 247 -14.11 -2.38 15.39
CA ARG A 247 -14.99 -3.10 14.46
C ARG A 247 -16.32 -2.38 14.23
N SER A 248 -16.96 -1.91 15.29
CA SER A 248 -18.23 -1.17 15.17
C SER A 248 -18.05 0.12 14.39
N ILE A 249 -16.97 0.87 14.64
CA ILE A 249 -16.65 2.10 13.90
C ILE A 249 -16.48 1.78 12.41
N LEU A 250 -15.66 0.79 12.07
CA LEU A 250 -15.32 0.50 10.68
C LEU A 250 -16.51 -0.07 9.88
N ARG A 251 -17.35 -0.90 10.51
CA ARG A 251 -18.57 -1.44 9.88
C ARG A 251 -19.52 -0.34 9.41
N ASP A 252 -19.72 0.65 10.28
CA ASP A 252 -20.70 1.71 10.06
C ASP A 252 -20.06 2.97 9.45
N TYR A 253 -18.75 2.96 9.20
CA TYR A 253 -18.00 4.09 8.66
C TYR A 253 -18.60 4.59 7.34
N ARG A 254 -18.81 5.90 7.25
CA ARG A 254 -19.25 6.59 6.04
C ARG A 254 -18.25 7.72 5.78
N TYR A 255 -17.68 7.71 4.59
CA TYR A 255 -16.82 8.79 4.13
C TYR A 255 -17.68 9.72 3.27
N ASP A 256 -17.71 11.00 3.64
CA ASP A 256 -18.30 12.03 2.81
C ASP A 256 -17.21 12.57 1.88
N ALA A 257 -17.28 12.20 0.60
CA ALA A 257 -16.34 12.63 -0.43
C ALA A 257 -16.49 14.12 -0.80
N ALA A 258 -17.43 14.83 -0.18
CA ALA A 258 -17.61 16.26 -0.36
C ALA A 258 -16.46 17.05 0.30
N ASN A 259 -15.38 17.29 -0.45
CA ASN A 259 -14.52 18.50 -0.42
C ASN A 259 -13.03 18.20 -0.67
N HIS A 260 -12.70 17.62 -1.82
CA HIS A 260 -11.45 18.00 -2.48
C HIS A 260 -11.77 18.85 -3.70
N VAL A 261 -11.97 20.14 -3.44
CA VAL A 261 -11.96 21.16 -4.49
C VAL A 261 -10.51 21.34 -4.89
N VAL A 262 -10.10 20.68 -5.98
CA VAL A 262 -8.79 20.91 -6.60
C VAL A 262 -8.87 22.27 -7.30
N ASP A 263 -7.92 23.15 -7.02
CA ASP A 263 -7.92 24.47 -7.65
C ASP A 263 -7.58 24.38 -9.14
N ALA A 264 -7.90 25.46 -9.88
CA ALA A 264 -7.71 25.48 -11.32
C ALA A 264 -6.24 25.35 -11.75
N ALA A 265 -5.28 25.76 -10.90
CA ALA A 265 -3.86 25.66 -11.20
C ALA A 265 -3.39 24.20 -11.10
N SER A 266 -3.73 23.48 -10.05
CA SER A 266 -3.43 22.04 -9.92
C SER A 266 -4.14 21.20 -10.98
N ILE A 267 -5.37 21.56 -11.37
CA ILE A 267 -6.04 20.92 -12.52
C ILE A 267 -5.22 21.13 -13.79
N GLN A 268 -4.75 22.35 -14.04
CA GLN A 268 -3.97 22.67 -15.23
C GLN A 268 -2.60 21.99 -15.22
N GLU A 269 -1.95 21.90 -14.06
CA GLU A 269 -0.66 21.24 -13.91
C GLU A 269 -0.79 19.73 -14.12
N SER A 270 -1.80 19.09 -13.55
CA SER A 270 -2.13 17.69 -13.83
C SER A 270 -2.30 17.41 -15.34
N ILE A 271 -2.93 18.33 -16.08
CA ILE A 271 -3.07 18.22 -17.54
C ILE A 271 -1.71 18.32 -18.24
N ASN A 272 -0.81 19.20 -17.78
CA ASN A 272 0.52 19.37 -18.35
C ASN A 272 1.37 18.11 -18.12
N LEU A 273 1.42 17.64 -16.87
CA LEU A 273 2.12 16.42 -16.46
C LEU A 273 1.61 15.20 -17.23
N ASN A 274 0.29 15.07 -17.44
CA ASN A 274 -0.25 14.01 -18.28
C ASN A 274 0.27 14.08 -19.72
N LYS A 275 0.41 15.28 -20.31
CA LYS A 275 1.00 15.43 -21.66
C LYS A 275 2.49 15.10 -21.68
N ASP A 276 3.24 15.41 -20.62
CA ASP A 276 4.64 14.99 -20.47
C ASP A 276 4.78 13.47 -20.37
N GLY A 277 3.86 12.84 -19.65
CA GLY A 277 3.71 11.38 -19.62
C GLY A 277 3.46 10.80 -21.01
N GLU A 278 2.55 11.39 -21.79
CA GLU A 278 2.25 10.96 -23.17
C GLU A 278 3.49 11.07 -24.07
N ARG A 279 4.21 12.20 -24.01
CA ARG A 279 5.47 12.39 -24.74
C ARG A 279 6.50 11.31 -24.38
N SER A 280 6.69 11.06 -23.08
CA SER A 280 7.63 10.05 -22.58
C SER A 280 7.24 8.64 -23.02
N TYR A 281 5.96 8.32 -22.97
CA TYR A 281 5.41 7.05 -23.43
C TYR A 281 5.67 6.82 -24.93
N HIS A 282 5.41 7.82 -25.76
CA HIS A 282 5.68 7.74 -27.21
C HIS A 282 7.17 7.67 -27.55
N ALA A 283 8.03 8.24 -26.71
CA ALA A 283 9.48 8.09 -26.81
C ALA A 283 9.98 6.69 -26.35
N GLY A 284 9.11 5.84 -25.81
CA GLY A 284 9.47 4.53 -25.26
C GLY A 284 10.03 4.58 -23.83
N ASN A 285 10.07 5.75 -23.21
CA ASN A 285 10.55 5.96 -21.84
C ASN A 285 9.42 5.63 -20.84
N LEU A 286 9.08 4.34 -20.74
CA LEU A 286 7.88 3.89 -20.03
C LEU A 286 7.91 4.20 -18.52
N GLU A 287 9.02 3.98 -17.81
CA GLU A 287 9.11 4.33 -16.38
C GLU A 287 8.96 5.84 -16.14
N GLN A 288 9.54 6.66 -17.01
CA GLN A 288 9.38 8.12 -16.92
C GLN A 288 7.93 8.53 -17.17
N SER A 289 7.24 7.85 -18.09
CA SER A 289 5.81 8.11 -18.31
C SER A 289 4.98 7.78 -17.07
N VAL A 290 5.27 6.66 -16.40
CA VAL A 290 4.63 6.29 -15.12
C VAL A 290 4.82 7.40 -14.08
N ALA A 291 6.04 7.91 -13.90
CA ALA A 291 6.33 8.99 -12.95
C ALA A 291 5.48 10.24 -13.25
N TYR A 292 5.47 10.72 -14.51
CA TYR A 292 4.67 11.88 -14.88
C TYR A 292 3.16 11.69 -14.67
N TYR A 293 2.62 10.49 -14.93
CA TYR A 293 1.21 10.23 -14.67
C TYR A 293 0.91 10.14 -13.16
N GLN A 294 1.84 9.63 -12.35
CA GLN A 294 1.71 9.65 -10.89
C GLN A 294 1.70 11.08 -10.36
N ASP A 295 2.64 11.93 -10.81
CA ASP A 295 2.67 13.36 -10.47
C ASP A 295 1.36 14.05 -10.90
N ALA A 296 0.85 13.74 -12.10
CA ALA A 296 -0.43 14.27 -12.57
C ALA A 296 -1.61 13.89 -11.66
N ILE A 297 -1.61 12.67 -11.14
CA ILE A 297 -2.64 12.16 -10.23
C ILE A 297 -2.51 12.79 -8.84
N GLU A 298 -1.30 13.09 -8.39
CA GLU A 298 -1.06 13.81 -7.14
C GLU A 298 -1.62 15.23 -7.20
N GLU A 299 -1.42 15.94 -8.31
CA GLU A 299 -1.98 17.28 -8.55
C GLU A 299 -3.51 17.27 -8.69
N ASN A 300 -4.05 16.30 -9.42
CA ASN A 300 -5.50 16.14 -9.56
C ASN A 300 -5.90 14.66 -9.48
N PRO A 301 -6.33 14.21 -8.29
CA PRO A 301 -6.78 12.84 -8.07
C PRO A 301 -8.03 12.44 -8.89
N ARG A 302 -8.72 13.41 -9.53
CA ARG A 302 -9.88 13.17 -10.40
C ARG A 302 -9.54 13.10 -11.89
N ASN A 303 -8.26 13.17 -12.28
CA ASN A 303 -7.86 13.10 -13.68
C ASN A 303 -7.94 11.66 -14.22
N GLY A 304 -9.14 11.23 -14.63
CA GLY A 304 -9.36 9.88 -15.17
C GLY A 304 -8.54 9.55 -16.42
N GLN A 305 -8.15 10.55 -17.21
CA GLN A 305 -7.28 10.33 -18.37
C GLN A 305 -5.86 9.94 -17.96
N ALA A 306 -5.30 10.61 -16.94
CA ALA A 306 -3.97 10.27 -16.39
C ALA A 306 -3.94 8.83 -15.86
N TYR A 307 -4.99 8.40 -15.15
CA TYR A 307 -5.14 7.00 -14.74
C TYR A 307 -5.22 6.03 -15.93
N SER A 308 -5.96 6.36 -17.00
CA SER A 308 -6.03 5.48 -18.19
C SER A 308 -4.66 5.35 -18.86
N ASN A 309 -3.91 6.45 -18.93
CA ASN A 309 -2.58 6.48 -19.55
C ASN A 309 -1.53 5.77 -18.68
N LEU A 310 -1.64 5.90 -17.35
CA LEU A 310 -0.86 5.15 -16.38
C LEU A 310 -1.08 3.65 -16.55
N GLY A 311 -2.36 3.23 -16.65
CA GLY A 311 -2.72 1.83 -16.87
C GLY A 311 -2.12 1.24 -18.16
N LEU A 312 -2.12 2.02 -19.24
CA LEU A 312 -1.49 1.61 -20.50
C LEU A 312 0.04 1.46 -20.38
N SER A 313 0.69 2.36 -19.64
CA SER A 313 2.14 2.35 -19.42
C SER A 313 2.55 1.16 -18.56
N PHE A 314 1.83 0.90 -17.47
CA PHE A 314 2.00 -0.30 -16.67
C PHE A 314 1.81 -1.58 -17.47
N GLN A 315 0.80 -1.64 -18.35
CA GLN A 315 0.59 -2.80 -19.21
C GLN A 315 1.78 -3.05 -20.14
N LYS A 316 2.35 -2.00 -20.74
CA LYS A 316 3.57 -2.14 -21.57
C LYS A 316 4.80 -2.58 -20.78
N LEU A 317 4.86 -2.24 -19.49
CA LEU A 317 5.90 -2.68 -18.57
C LEU A 317 5.66 -4.09 -18.01
N GLY A 318 4.53 -4.74 -18.35
CA GLY A 318 4.14 -6.04 -17.78
C GLY A 318 3.66 -5.97 -16.32
N ARG A 319 3.40 -4.77 -15.79
CA ARG A 319 2.87 -4.51 -14.45
C ARG A 319 1.34 -4.61 -14.45
N GLU A 320 0.84 -5.83 -14.59
CA GLU A 320 -0.57 -6.08 -14.92
C GLU A 320 -1.54 -5.74 -13.77
N ALA A 321 -1.18 -6.03 -12.52
CA ALA A 321 -2.02 -5.71 -11.37
C ALA A 321 -2.17 -4.19 -11.20
N GLU A 322 -1.08 -3.46 -11.37
CA GLU A 322 -1.04 -2.00 -11.37
C GLU A 322 -1.84 -1.41 -12.54
N ALA A 323 -1.72 -2.02 -13.71
CA ALA A 323 -2.50 -1.62 -14.87
C ALA A 323 -4.00 -1.79 -14.62
N LEU A 324 -4.45 -2.91 -14.02
CA LEU A 324 -5.86 -3.10 -13.67
C LEU A 324 -6.36 -2.05 -12.68
N TRP A 325 -5.58 -1.78 -11.63
CA TRP A 325 -5.93 -0.74 -10.65
C TRP A 325 -6.12 0.63 -11.33
N ALA A 326 -5.15 1.04 -12.15
CA ALA A 326 -5.18 2.34 -12.81
C ALA A 326 -6.35 2.45 -13.81
N ASN A 327 -6.61 1.40 -14.60
CA ASN A 327 -7.73 1.41 -15.54
C ASN A 327 -9.11 1.42 -14.84
N ARG A 328 -9.26 0.73 -13.69
CA ARG A 328 -10.51 0.80 -12.92
C ARG A 328 -10.76 2.19 -12.35
N LYS A 329 -9.71 2.83 -11.82
CA LYS A 329 -9.75 4.23 -11.41
C LYS A 329 -10.14 5.17 -12.54
N ALA A 330 -9.59 4.95 -13.74
CA ALA A 330 -9.94 5.74 -14.92
C ALA A 330 -11.43 5.63 -15.30
N ILE A 331 -12.02 4.43 -15.17
CA ILE A 331 -13.45 4.19 -15.46
C ILE A 331 -14.35 4.93 -14.48
N ASP A 332 -13.99 4.88 -13.18
CA ASP A 332 -14.72 5.53 -12.10
C ASP A 332 -14.72 7.05 -12.25
N LEU A 333 -13.54 7.61 -12.53
CA LEU A 333 -13.31 9.05 -12.69
C LEU A 333 -13.68 9.59 -14.07
N ALA A 334 -14.20 8.76 -14.98
CA ALA A 334 -14.53 9.18 -16.33
C ALA A 334 -15.76 10.12 -16.34
N GLU A 335 -15.51 11.41 -16.56
CA GLU A 335 -16.54 12.45 -16.61
C GLU A 335 -16.39 13.37 -17.84
N GLY A 336 -17.45 14.15 -18.13
CA GLY A 336 -17.47 15.10 -19.23
C GLY A 336 -17.49 14.49 -20.64
N ALA A 337 -17.14 15.30 -21.64
CA ALA A 337 -17.24 14.94 -23.06
C ALA A 337 -16.35 13.75 -23.48
N LYS A 338 -15.26 13.48 -22.73
CA LYS A 338 -14.34 12.37 -23.01
C LYS A 338 -14.64 11.10 -22.22
N ALA A 339 -15.66 11.09 -21.37
CA ALA A 339 -15.94 9.97 -20.47
C ALA A 339 -16.05 8.62 -21.20
N ASN A 340 -16.77 8.58 -22.32
CA ASN A 340 -16.93 7.36 -23.11
C ASN A 340 -15.62 6.87 -23.75
N ILE A 341 -14.73 7.80 -24.13
CA ILE A 341 -13.42 7.46 -24.69
C ILE A 341 -12.56 6.82 -23.59
N VAL A 342 -12.48 7.46 -22.41
CA VAL A 342 -11.71 6.97 -21.26
C VAL A 342 -12.22 5.60 -20.79
N ARG A 343 -13.55 5.42 -20.68
CA ARG A 343 -14.14 4.12 -20.31
C ARG A 343 -13.81 3.06 -21.34
N ALA A 344 -13.98 3.36 -22.64
CA ALA A 344 -13.71 2.39 -23.69
C ALA A 344 -12.25 1.95 -23.74
N SER A 345 -11.29 2.89 -23.65
CA SER A 345 -9.85 2.56 -23.61
C SER A 345 -9.50 1.74 -22.38
N SER A 346 -10.04 2.11 -21.22
CA SER A 346 -9.74 1.44 -19.95
C SER A 346 -10.30 0.02 -19.91
N TYR A 347 -11.55 -0.19 -20.34
CA TYR A 347 -12.12 -1.53 -20.48
C TYR A 347 -11.35 -2.39 -21.49
N TYR A 348 -10.88 -1.80 -22.59
CA TYR A 348 -10.06 -2.51 -23.56
C TYR A 348 -8.71 -2.96 -22.96
N ASN A 349 -8.04 -2.08 -22.21
CA ASN A 349 -6.79 -2.42 -21.53
C ASN A 349 -6.99 -3.56 -20.52
N ILE A 350 -8.05 -3.49 -19.70
CA ILE A 350 -8.44 -4.57 -18.76
C ILE A 350 -8.70 -5.87 -19.51
N ALA A 351 -9.44 -5.83 -20.62
CA ALA A 351 -9.74 -7.02 -21.42
C ALA A 351 -8.46 -7.69 -21.96
N ARG A 352 -7.47 -6.89 -22.37
CA ARG A 352 -6.17 -7.39 -22.84
C ARG A 352 -5.35 -8.06 -21.74
N ILE A 353 -5.39 -7.52 -20.52
CA ILE A 353 -4.74 -8.13 -19.35
C ILE A 353 -5.39 -9.48 -19.04
N TYR A 354 -6.72 -9.55 -18.98
CA TYR A 354 -7.42 -10.82 -18.76
C TYR A 354 -7.20 -11.83 -19.89
N GLU A 355 -7.12 -11.37 -21.14
CA GLU A 355 -6.79 -12.21 -22.29
C GLU A 355 -5.38 -12.81 -22.14
N GLN A 356 -4.38 -12.03 -21.71
CA GLN A 356 -3.02 -12.52 -21.48
C GLN A 356 -2.95 -13.57 -20.36
N LYS A 357 -3.80 -13.44 -19.34
CA LYS A 357 -3.91 -14.41 -18.22
C LYS A 357 -4.78 -15.62 -18.53
N GLY A 358 -5.38 -15.71 -19.72
CA GLY A 358 -6.29 -16.79 -20.07
C GLY A 358 -7.65 -16.74 -19.36
N GLN A 359 -8.01 -15.60 -18.76
CA GLN A 359 -9.29 -15.37 -18.12
C GLN A 359 -10.32 -14.94 -19.18
N TRP A 360 -10.72 -15.89 -20.03
CA TRP A 360 -11.46 -15.62 -21.27
C TRP A 360 -12.84 -14.97 -21.04
N ASN A 361 -13.55 -15.36 -19.98
CA ASN A 361 -14.86 -14.80 -19.65
C ASN A 361 -14.75 -13.33 -19.23
N ASP A 362 -13.79 -13.01 -18.35
CA ASP A 362 -13.53 -11.64 -17.90
C ASP A 362 -13.04 -10.76 -19.07
N ALA A 363 -12.16 -11.29 -19.91
CA ALA A 363 -11.70 -10.61 -21.12
C ALA A 363 -12.88 -10.31 -22.08
N LEU A 364 -13.73 -11.31 -22.35
CA LEU A 364 -14.90 -11.16 -23.21
C LEU A 364 -15.86 -10.08 -22.68
N ASN A 365 -16.14 -10.10 -21.38
CA ASN A 365 -17.02 -9.11 -20.76
C ASN A 365 -16.46 -7.69 -20.92
N ASN A 366 -15.17 -7.51 -20.65
CA ASN A 366 -14.52 -6.20 -20.76
C ASN A 366 -14.43 -5.70 -22.22
N PHE A 367 -14.22 -6.56 -23.22
CA PHE A 367 -14.32 -6.13 -24.62
C PHE A 367 -15.73 -5.67 -25.01
N LYS A 368 -16.78 -6.32 -24.48
CA LYS A 368 -18.18 -5.88 -24.69
C LYS A 368 -18.44 -4.53 -24.04
N LEU A 369 -17.97 -4.33 -22.81
CA LEU A 369 -18.07 -3.04 -22.11
C LEU A 369 -17.31 -1.93 -22.86
N ALA A 370 -16.10 -2.22 -23.37
CA ALA A 370 -15.37 -1.28 -24.21
C ALA A 370 -16.17 -0.84 -25.44
N LYS A 371 -16.77 -1.80 -26.15
CA LYS A 371 -17.63 -1.55 -27.33
C LYS A 371 -18.89 -0.76 -27.00
N GLN A 372 -19.50 -0.99 -25.84
CA GLN A 372 -20.68 -0.26 -25.40
C GLN A 372 -20.42 1.24 -25.25
N HIS A 373 -19.21 1.61 -24.82
CA HIS A 373 -18.83 3.02 -24.65
C HIS A 373 -18.31 3.67 -25.93
N ASN A 374 -17.57 2.94 -26.77
CA ASN A 374 -17.08 3.46 -28.04
C ASN A 374 -16.90 2.33 -29.07
N GLN A 375 -17.25 2.56 -30.33
CA GLN A 375 -17.06 1.56 -31.37
C GLN A 375 -15.61 1.58 -31.87
N ASN A 376 -14.95 0.41 -31.87
CA ASN A 376 -13.62 0.23 -32.43
C ASN A 376 -13.48 -1.20 -32.96
N PRO A 377 -12.97 -1.42 -34.19
CA PRO A 377 -12.77 -2.76 -34.75
C PRO A 377 -11.89 -3.68 -33.89
N ALA A 378 -10.99 -3.12 -33.08
CA ALA A 378 -10.17 -3.90 -32.14
C ALA A 378 -11.03 -4.64 -31.11
N TYR A 379 -12.15 -4.03 -30.67
CA TYR A 379 -13.05 -4.60 -29.67
C TYR A 379 -13.85 -5.75 -30.29
N ASP A 380 -14.33 -5.61 -31.52
CA ASP A 380 -15.02 -6.68 -32.25
C ASP A 380 -14.12 -7.90 -32.47
N LYS A 381 -12.87 -7.66 -32.85
CA LYS A 381 -11.85 -8.71 -32.95
C LYS A 381 -11.63 -9.38 -31.61
N GLY A 382 -11.54 -8.62 -30.52
CA GLY A 382 -11.43 -9.12 -29.14
C GLY A 382 -12.60 -10.02 -28.76
N ILE A 383 -13.83 -9.53 -28.92
CA ILE A 383 -15.08 -10.27 -28.65
C ILE A 383 -15.12 -11.59 -29.41
N THR A 384 -14.79 -11.56 -30.71
CA THR A 384 -14.78 -12.76 -31.56
C THR A 384 -13.77 -13.79 -31.05
N ARG A 385 -12.52 -13.38 -30.81
CA ARG A 385 -11.48 -14.28 -30.29
C ARG A 385 -11.86 -14.89 -28.94
N MET A 386 -12.31 -14.06 -28.00
CA MET A 386 -12.64 -14.55 -26.65
C MET A 386 -13.90 -15.42 -26.66
N SER A 387 -14.88 -15.14 -27.52
CA SER A 387 -16.08 -15.98 -27.65
C SER A 387 -15.74 -17.37 -28.16
N ALA A 388 -14.76 -17.51 -29.06
CA ALA A 388 -14.26 -18.81 -29.50
C ALA A 388 -13.58 -19.57 -28.35
N LYS A 389 -12.78 -18.88 -27.52
CA LYS A 389 -12.07 -19.46 -26.37
C LYS A 389 -12.98 -19.86 -25.21
N VAL A 390 -14.09 -19.17 -25.00
CA VAL A 390 -15.07 -19.52 -23.95
C VAL A 390 -15.92 -20.74 -24.35
N ARG A 391 -16.07 -21.00 -25.66
CA ARG A 391 -16.86 -22.13 -26.20
C ARG A 391 -16.04 -23.41 -26.35
N SER A 392 -14.71 -23.31 -26.41
CA SER A 392 -13.77 -24.44 -26.42
C SER A 392 -13.48 -24.91 -25.01
#